data_AF-A0A8J8CXK7-F1
#
_entry.id   AF-A0A8J8CXK7-F1
#
_cell.length_a   1.000
_cell.length_b   1.000
_cell.length_c   1.000
_cell.angle_alpha   90.00
_cell.angle_beta   90.00
_cell.angle_gamma   90.00
#
_symmetry.space_group_name_H-M   'P 1'
#
loop_
_entity.id
_entity.type
_entity.pdbx_description
1 polymer ?
#
loop_
_entity_poly.entity_id
_entity_poly.type
_entity_poly.pdbx_seq_one_letter_code
_entity_poly.pdbx_strand_id
1 'polypeptide(L)' 'MASRQHSRLEASPATERATVRIPLLLLDEIEAAVETGEYPNRSEAIRFALQNELTDERSR' A
#
# COMPACT_ATOMS: atom_id res chain seq x y z
N MET A 1 -15.78 29.67 27.69
CA MET A 1 -15.02 30.47 26.71
C MET A 1 -13.54 30.09 26.90
N ALA A 2 -12.86 29.29 26.09
CA ALA A 2 -13.04 28.92 24.71
C ALA A 2 -12.56 27.48 24.48
N SER A 3 -13.32 26.76 23.66
CA SER A 3 -12.94 25.51 23.03
C SER A 3 -11.62 25.70 22.27
N ARG A 4 -10.60 24.92 22.62
CA ARG A 4 -9.47 24.61 21.72
C ARG A 4 -9.53 23.13 21.36
N GLN A 5 -10.66 22.76 20.79
CA GLN A 5 -10.78 21.55 20.00
C GLN A 5 -10.46 22.01 18.57
N HIS A 6 -9.32 21.58 18.03
CA HIS A 6 -8.90 21.58 16.61
C HIS A 6 -7.39 21.74 16.53
N SER A 7 -6.67 20.66 16.84
CA SER A 7 -5.44 20.28 16.15
C SER A 7 -5.21 18.80 16.47
N ARG A 8 -6.21 17.97 16.14
CA ARG A 8 -5.95 16.57 15.85
C ARG A 8 -5.14 16.63 14.56
N LEU A 9 -3.81 16.66 14.69
CA LEU A 9 -2.94 16.15 13.65
C LEU A 9 -3.49 14.75 13.39
N GLU A 10 -4.27 14.62 12.31
CA GLU A 10 -4.69 13.34 11.78
C GLU A 10 -3.40 12.54 11.62
N ALA A 11 -3.14 11.63 12.57
CA ALA A 11 -1.96 10.81 12.54
C ALA A 11 -2.02 10.07 11.21
N SER A 12 -1.17 10.46 10.27
CA SER A 12 -1.00 9.71 9.03
C SER A 12 -0.82 8.24 9.47
N PRO A 13 -1.58 7.29 8.90
CA PRO A 13 -1.48 5.90 9.35
C PRO A 13 -0.01 5.52 9.35
N ALA A 14 0.46 5.00 10.49
CA ALA A 14 1.87 4.67 10.66
C ALA A 14 2.28 3.74 9.51
N THR A 15 3.18 4.21 8.65
CA THR A 15 3.68 3.45 7.51
C THR A 15 5.05 2.91 7.88
N GLU A 16 5.26 1.61 7.68
CA GLU A 16 6.51 0.93 7.97
C GLU A 16 7.16 0.43 6.67
N ARG A 17 8.51 0.49 6.59
CA ARG A 17 9.27 0.00 5.43
C ARG A 17 9.67 -1.46 5.65
N ALA A 18 9.14 -2.36 4.84
CA ALA A 18 9.52 -3.76 4.84
C ALA A 18 10.47 -4.10 3.67
N THR A 19 11.28 -5.16 3.83
CA THR A 19 12.02 -5.80 2.73
C THR A 19 11.43 -7.19 2.50
N VAL A 20 11.02 -7.48 1.27
CA VAL A 20 10.39 -8.75 0.89
C VAL A 20 11.23 -9.47 -0.16
N ARG A 21 11.16 -10.81 -0.18
CA ARG A 21 11.70 -11.64 -1.26
C ARG A 21 10.53 -12.19 -2.07
N ILE A 22 10.54 -11.96 -3.37
CA ILE A 22 9.50 -12.39 -4.30
C ILE A 22 10.12 -13.10 -5.51
N PRO A 23 9.39 -13.99 -6.20
CA PRO A 23 9.84 -14.57 -7.46
C PRO A 23 10.12 -13.50 -8.51
N LEU A 24 11.14 -13.70 -9.35
CA LEU A 24 11.49 -12.75 -10.43
C LEU A 24 10.32 -12.52 -11.40
N LEU A 25 9.61 -13.59 -11.77
CA LEU A 25 8.43 -13.48 -12.64
C LEU A 25 7.37 -12.52 -12.08
N LEU A 26 7.17 -12.53 -10.74
CA LEU A 26 6.23 -11.63 -10.10
C LEU A 26 6.74 -10.17 -10.11
N LEU A 27 8.06 -9.98 -9.98
CA LEU A 27 8.65 -8.65 -10.11
C LEU A 27 8.45 -8.10 -11.52
N ASP A 28 8.60 -8.93 -12.56
CA ASP A 28 8.39 -8.53 -13.95
C ASP A 28 6.94 -8.05 -14.19
N GLU A 29 5.95 -8.77 -13.64
CA GLU A 29 4.53 -8.36 -13.71
C GLU A 29 4.27 -7.03 -12.99
N ILE A 30 4.89 -6.83 -11.82
CA ILE A 30 4.82 -5.57 -11.07
C ILE A 30 5.45 -4.42 -11.86
N GLU A 31 6.60 -4.67 -12.50
CA GLU A 31 7.31 -3.65 -13.29
C GLU A 31 6.51 -3.28 -14.54
N ALA A 32 5.93 -4.25 -15.25
CA ALA A 32 5.05 -4.00 -16.38
C ALA A 32 3.83 -3.13 -15.98
N ALA A 33 3.20 -3.40 -14.82
CA ALA A 33 2.06 -2.61 -14.34
C ALA A 33 2.44 -1.15 -13.99
N VAL A 34 3.68 -0.92 -13.57
CA VAL A 34 4.19 0.45 -13.35
C VAL A 34 4.53 1.13 -14.68
N GLU A 35 5.14 0.40 -15.62
CA GLU A 35 5.50 0.91 -16.95
C GLU A 35 4.29 1.32 -17.78
N THR A 36 3.18 0.57 -17.70
CA THR A 36 1.91 0.91 -18.37
C THR A 36 1.16 2.06 -17.68
N GLY A 37 1.60 2.47 -16.49
CA GLY A 37 1.00 3.54 -15.69
C GLY A 37 -0.21 3.11 -14.86
N GLU A 38 -0.46 1.81 -14.72
CA GLU A 38 -1.53 1.29 -13.86
C GLU A 38 -1.27 1.63 -12.38
N TYR A 39 -0.01 1.60 -11.97
CA TYR A 39 0.42 2.05 -10.64
C TYR A 39 1.56 3.07 -10.72
N PRO A 40 1.59 4.07 -9.82
CA PRO A 40 2.62 5.11 -9.86
C PRO A 40 4.01 4.61 -9.45
N ASN A 41 4.10 3.47 -8.76
CA ASN A 41 5.36 2.84 -8.38
C ASN A 41 5.13 1.39 -7.89
N ARG A 42 6.23 0.64 -7.77
CA ARG A 42 6.22 -0.76 -7.32
C ARG A 42 5.60 -0.94 -5.93
N SER A 43 5.81 0.00 -5.00
CA SER A 43 5.26 -0.09 -3.65
C SER A 43 3.73 0.01 -3.64
N GLU A 44 3.13 0.84 -4.51
CA GLU A 44 1.67 0.91 -4.65
C GLU A 44 1.10 -0.35 -5.31
N ALA A 45 1.75 -0.84 -6.38
CA ALA A 45 1.35 -2.09 -7.04
C ALA A 45 1.37 -3.28 -6.06
N ILE A 46 2.48 -3.45 -5.33
CA ILE A 46 2.63 -4.50 -4.31
C ILE A 46 1.61 -4.33 -3.19
N ARG A 47 1.38 -3.10 -2.71
CA ARG A 47 0.42 -2.85 -1.64
C ARG A 47 -0.99 -3.21 -2.07
N PHE A 48 -1.40 -2.86 -3.28
CA PHE A 48 -2.73 -3.19 -3.81
C PHE A 48 -2.93 -4.71 -3.93
N ALA A 49 -1.95 -5.43 -4.49
CA ALA A 49 -1.98 -6.89 -4.57
C ALA A 49 -2.12 -7.54 -3.18
N LEU A 50 -1.31 -7.11 -2.21
CA LEU A 50 -1.39 -7.61 -0.83
C LEU A 50 -2.71 -7.25 -0.14
N GLN A 51 -3.25 -6.05 -0.37
CA GLN A 51 -4.52 -5.64 0.21
C GLN A 51 -5.68 -6.50 -0.31
N ASN A 52 -5.72 -6.80 -1.60
CA ASN A 52 -6.77 -7.65 -2.16
C ASN A 52 -6.74 -9.05 -1.55
N GLU A 53 -5.56 -9.71 -1.54
CA GLU A 53 -5.40 -11.05 -0.96
C GLU A 53 -5.78 -11.09 0.53
N LEU A 54 -5.30 -10.12 1.33
CA LEU A 54 -5.59 -10.08 2.77
C LEU A 54 -7.05 -9.71 3.08
N THR A 55 -7.70 -8.90 2.24
CA THR A 55 -9.12 -8.55 2.41
C THR A 55 -10.01 -9.77 2.15
N ASP A 56 -9.65 -10.56 1.14
CA ASP A 56 -10.34 -11.81 0.79
C ASP A 56 -10.19 -12.86 1.89
N GLU A 57 -9.00 -12.99 2.50
CA GLU A 57 -8.77 -13.89 3.63
C GLU A 57 -9.56 -13.51 4.89
N ARG A 58 -9.70 -12.21 5.18
CA ARG A 58 -10.39 -11.70 6.38
C ARG A 58 -11.91 -11.77 6.30
N SER A 59 -12.45 -11.95 5.10
CA SER A 59 -13.89 -12.05 4.84
C SER A 59 -14.37 -13.50 4.70
N ARG A 60 -13.49 -14.48 4.88
CA ARG A 60 -13.79 -15.92 4.86
C ARG A 60 -13.96 -16.51 6.26
#